data_AF-A0A923S7T0-F1
#
_entry.id   AF-A0A923S7T0-F1
#
_cell.length_a   1.000
_cell.length_b   1.000
_cell.length_c   1.000
_cell.angle_alpha   90.00
_cell.angle_beta   90.00
_cell.angle_gamma   90.00
#
_symmetry.space_group_name_H-M   'P 1'
#
loop_
_entity.id
_entity.type
_entity.pdbx_description
1 polymer ?
#
loop_
_entity_poly.entity_id
_entity_poly.type
_entity_poly.pdbx_seq_one_letter_code
_entity_poly.pdbx_strand_id
1 'polypeptide(L)'
;MFYTTEEAAIVCGFLNLYLDRASVDANLRKRNTAFQRSAALETLKPEDYRWAENVLCFLKPCWWQLHEDHRALENVLLKTHLLAQR
;
A
#
# COMPACT_ATOMS: atom_id res chain seq x y z
N MET A 1 -5.36 6.39 -14.95
CA MET A 1 -5.96 5.37 -14.06
C MET A 1 -5.49 5.72 -12.68
N PHE A 2 -6.36 5.67 -11.68
CA PHE A 2 -6.04 5.94 -10.29
C PHE A 2 -6.59 4.78 -9.46
N TYR A 3 -6.32 4.77 -8.15
CA TYR A 3 -7.04 3.87 -7.28
C TYR A 3 -8.52 4.24 -7.24
N THR A 4 -9.38 3.23 -7.24
CA THR A 4 -10.74 3.41 -6.75
C THR A 4 -10.72 3.59 -5.23
N THR A 5 -11.79 4.12 -4.65
CA THR A 5 -11.94 4.22 -3.20
C THR A 5 -11.74 2.87 -2.50
N GLU A 6 -12.25 1.80 -3.10
CA GLU A 6 -12.11 0.43 -2.58
C GLU A 6 -10.66 -0.06 -2.60
N GLU A 7 -9.94 0.14 -3.71
CA GLU A 7 -8.53 -0.24 -3.80
C GLU A 7 -7.65 0.57 -2.84
N ALA A 8 -7.93 1.86 -2.71
CA ALA A 8 -7.27 2.70 -1.72
C ALA A 8 -7.52 2.17 -0.30
N ALA A 9 -8.75 1.79 0.03
CA ALA A 9 -9.09 1.21 1.33
C ALA A 9 -8.37 -0.13 1.58
N ILE A 10 -8.31 -1.03 0.59
CA ILE A 10 -7.60 -2.30 0.68
C ILE A 10 -6.11 -2.06 0.94
N VAL A 11 -5.46 -1.21 0.13
CA VAL A 11 -4.03 -0.87 0.30
C VAL A 11 -3.78 -0.27 1.68
N CYS A 12 -4.58 0.72 2.08
CA CYS A 12 -4.39 1.42 3.35
C CYS A 12 -4.59 0.48 4.55
N GLY A 13 -5.67 -0.29 4.56
CA GLY A 13 -5.96 -1.26 5.61
C GLY A 13 -4.82 -2.27 5.74
N PHE A 14 -4.33 -2.74 4.61
CA PHE A 14 -3.26 -3.73 4.58
C PHE A 14 -1.90 -3.18 5.04
N LEU A 15 -1.52 -2.00 4.58
CA LEU A 15 -0.30 -1.34 5.04
C LEU A 15 -0.36 -1.10 6.56
N ASN A 16 -1.52 -0.75 7.11
CA ASN A 16 -1.69 -0.56 8.56
C ASN A 16 -1.47 -1.84 9.38
N LEU A 17 -1.85 -3.02 8.87
CA LEU A 17 -1.62 -4.30 9.57
C LEU A 17 -0.13 -4.56 9.88
N TYR A 18 0.76 -4.04 9.04
CA TYR A 18 2.20 -4.23 9.17
C TYR A 18 2.91 -2.99 9.72
N LEU A 19 2.56 -1.80 9.22
CA LEU A 19 3.31 -0.58 9.49
C LEU A 19 2.91 0.14 10.78
N ASP A 20 1.67 -0.01 11.29
CA ASP A 20 1.22 0.74 12.47
C ASP A 20 1.77 0.20 13.80
N ARG A 21 2.62 -0.84 13.74
CA ARG A 21 3.22 -1.47 14.92
C ARG A 21 4.32 -0.58 15.52
N ALA A 22 4.40 -0.52 16.84
CA ALA A 22 5.41 0.27 17.55
C ALA A 22 6.87 -0.13 17.25
N SER A 23 7.08 -1.38 16.81
CA SER A 23 8.38 -1.90 16.38
C SER A 23 8.84 -1.37 15.01
N VAL A 24 7.94 -0.73 14.25
CA VAL A 24 8.24 -0.16 12.93
C VAL A 24 8.78 1.26 13.06
N ASP A 25 9.79 1.55 12.24
CA ASP A 25 10.45 2.84 12.16
C ASP A 25 9.44 4.01 12.08
N ALA A 26 9.69 5.05 12.87
CA ALA A 26 8.78 6.18 13.00
C ALA A 26 8.62 6.96 11.67
N ASN A 27 9.65 7.02 10.83
CA ASN A 27 9.56 7.68 9.53
C ASN A 27 8.69 6.86 8.57
N LEU A 28 8.78 5.53 8.62
CA LEU A 28 7.94 4.66 7.81
C LEU A 28 6.45 4.78 8.21
N ARG A 29 6.17 4.84 9.51
CA ARG A 29 4.82 5.13 10.04
C ARG A 29 4.30 6.48 9.57
N LYS A 30 5.12 7.53 9.66
CA LYS A 30 4.76 8.88 9.20
C LYS A 30 4.47 8.89 7.69
N ARG A 31 5.27 8.18 6.88
CA ARG A 31 5.05 8.06 5.43
C ARG A 31 3.76 7.32 5.11
N ASN A 32 3.43 6.27 5.86
CA ASN A 32 2.17 5.54 5.73
C ASN A 32 0.95 6.42 6.07
N THR A 33 1.00 7.21 7.14
CA THR A 33 -0.07 8.17 7.46
C THR A 33 -0.23 9.22 6.36
N ALA A 34 0.87 9.72 5.80
CA ALA A 34 0.84 10.67 4.70
C ALA A 34 0.20 10.06 3.44
N PHE A 35 0.59 8.82 3.09
CA PHE A 35 0.00 8.07 1.98
C PHE A 35 -1.51 7.91 2.15
N GLN A 36 -1.98 7.52 3.35
CA GLN A 36 -3.42 7.36 3.63
C GLN A 36 -4.21 8.65 3.45
N ARG A 37 -3.64 9.79 3.87
CA ARG A 37 -4.26 11.10 3.65
C ARG A 37 -4.35 11.42 2.17
N SER A 38 -3.27 11.22 1.42
CA SER A 38 -3.26 11.45 -0.03
C SER A 38 -4.24 10.53 -0.76
N ALA A 39 -4.36 9.27 -0.31
CA ALA A 39 -5.30 8.29 -0.85
C ALA A 39 -6.76 8.71 -0.58
N ALA A 40 -7.08 9.15 0.63
CA ALA A 40 -8.42 9.63 1.00
C ALA A 40 -8.83 10.91 0.27
N LEU A 41 -7.86 11.76 -0.08
CA LEU A 41 -8.07 12.99 -0.84
C LEU A 41 -7.98 12.78 -2.36
N GLU A 42 -7.75 11.55 -2.84
CA GLU A 42 -7.54 11.23 -4.26
C GLU A 42 -6.40 12.05 -4.91
N THR A 43 -5.39 12.43 -4.13
CA THR A 43 -4.24 13.27 -4.53
C THR A 43 -2.91 12.50 -4.61
N LEU A 44 -2.99 11.17 -4.74
CA LEU A 44 -1.81 10.31 -4.84
C LEU A 44 -0.95 10.66 -6.07
N LYS A 45 0.34 10.84 -5.83
CA LYS A 45 1.34 11.10 -6.87
C LYS A 45 2.04 9.81 -7.29
N PRO A 46 2.73 9.79 -8.45
CA PRO A 46 3.56 8.65 -8.86
C PRO A 46 4.56 8.17 -7.79
N GLU A 47 5.14 9.10 -7.02
CA GLU A 47 6.04 8.80 -5.90
C GLU A 47 5.35 8.05 -4.73
N ASP A 48 4.06 8.28 -4.52
CA ASP A 48 3.27 7.60 -3.49
C ASP A 48 2.97 6.17 -3.93
N TYR A 49 2.65 5.97 -5.22
CA TYR A 49 2.48 4.64 -5.80
C TYR A 49 3.78 3.84 -5.76
N ARG A 50 4.92 4.43 -6.12
CA ARG A 50 6.22 3.76 -6.06
C ARG A 50 6.63 3.39 -4.64
N TRP A 51 6.32 4.26 -3.66
CA TRP A 51 6.54 3.93 -2.26
C TRP A 51 5.67 2.74 -1.83
N ALA A 52 4.37 2.76 -2.14
CA ALA A 52 3.46 1.67 -1.82
C ALA A 52 3.89 0.35 -2.48
N GLU A 53 4.31 0.40 -3.75
CA GLU A 53 4.85 -0.75 -4.47
C GLU A 53 6.05 -1.37 -3.75
N ASN A 54 7.04 -0.55 -3.36
CA ASN A 54 8.23 -1.04 -2.67
C ASN A 54 7.89 -1.72 -1.33
N VAL A 55 6.97 -1.11 -0.56
CA VAL A 55 6.53 -1.69 0.70
C VAL A 55 5.77 -3.00 0.46
N LEU A 56 4.90 -3.02 -0.54
CA LEU A 56 4.13 -4.22 -0.86
C LEU A 56 5.05 -5.36 -1.35
N CYS A 57 6.02 -5.07 -2.22
CA CYS A 57 7.03 -6.04 -2.63
C CYS A 57 7.84 -6.58 -1.44
N PHE A 58 8.22 -5.72 -0.49
CA PHE A 58 8.96 -6.12 0.70
C PHE A 58 8.16 -7.06 1.61
N LEU A 59 6.88 -6.75 1.81
CA LEU A 59 5.99 -7.52 2.68
C LEU A 59 5.41 -8.77 2.00
N LYS A 60 5.62 -8.95 0.68
CA LYS A 60 5.13 -10.09 -0.10
C LYS A 60 5.34 -11.46 0.55
N PRO A 61 6.52 -11.78 1.13
CA PRO A 61 6.73 -13.06 1.79
C PRO A 61 5.91 -13.24 3.07
N CYS A 62 5.53 -12.16 3.76
CA CYS A 62 4.86 -12.19 5.06
C CYS A 62 3.38 -12.56 4.96
N TRP A 63 2.70 -12.10 3.91
CA TRP A 63 1.27 -12.36 3.73
C TRP A 63 0.97 -13.59 2.89
N TRP A 64 1.96 -14.18 2.21
CA TRP A 64 1.81 -15.45 1.49
C TRP A 64 1.45 -16.64 2.43
N GLN A 65 1.64 -16.44 3.74
CA GLN A 65 1.29 -17.39 4.78
C GLN A 65 -0.14 -17.17 5.33
N LEU A 66 -0.76 -16.02 5.03
CA LEU A 66 -2.09 -15.63 5.53
C LEU A 66 -3.10 -15.82 4.40
N HIS A 67 -3.78 -16.97 4.44
CA HIS A 67 -4.51 -17.61 3.34
C HIS A 67 -5.69 -16.82 2.73
N GLU A 68 -6.12 -15.69 3.32
CA GLU A 68 -7.43 -15.11 3.00
C GLU A 68 -7.44 -14.10 1.83
N ASP A 69 -6.32 -13.43 1.47
CA ASP A 69 -6.40 -12.30 0.51
C ASP A 69 -5.31 -12.23 -0.57
N HIS A 70 -4.62 -13.35 -0.88
CA HIS A 70 -3.50 -13.34 -1.84
C HIS A 70 -3.85 -12.71 -3.20
N ARG A 71 -5.02 -13.05 -3.76
CA ARG A 71 -5.45 -12.56 -5.07
C ARG A 71 -5.76 -11.06 -5.07
N ALA A 72 -6.40 -10.54 -4.02
CA ALA A 72 -6.69 -9.12 -3.90
C ALA A 72 -5.39 -8.32 -3.78
N LEU A 73 -4.44 -8.82 -2.98
CA LEU A 73 -3.14 -8.18 -2.78
C LEU A 73 -2.24 -8.23 -4.02
N GLU A 74 -2.24 -9.33 -4.77
CA GLU A 74 -1.51 -9.41 -6.04
C GLU A 74 -2.12 -8.47 -7.09
N ASN A 75 -3.45 -8.41 -7.20
CA ASN A 75 -4.12 -7.47 -8.11
C ASN A 75 -3.80 -6.02 -7.74
N VAL A 76 -3.82 -5.71 -6.45
CA VAL A 76 -3.45 -4.40 -5.92
C VAL A 76 -2.00 -4.09 -6.30
N LEU A 77 -1.05 -4.99 -6.03
CA LEU A 77 0.37 -4.80 -6.35
C LEU A 77 0.60 -4.56 -7.85
N LEU A 78 -0.05 -5.36 -8.71
CA LEU A 78 0.03 -5.18 -10.17
C LEU A 78 -0.49 -3.81 -10.59
N LYS A 79 -1.61 -3.36 -10.01
CA LYS A 79 -2.14 -2.02 -10.30
C LYS A 79 -1.22 -0.93 -9.77
N THR A 80 -0.69 -1.05 -8.56
CA THR A 80 0.27 -0.11 -7.99
C THR A 80 1.49 0.06 -8.91
N HIS A 81 2.04 -1.05 -9.41
CA HIS A 81 3.17 -1.06 -10.34
C HIS A 81 2.87 -0.27 -11.62
N LEU A 82 1.71 -0.52 -12.25
CA LEU A 82 1.29 0.19 -13.46
C LEU A 82 1.08 1.70 -13.22
N LEU A 83 0.66 2.09 -12.01
CA LEU A 83 0.49 3.50 -11.64
C LEU A 83 1.82 4.18 -11.30
N ALA A 84 2.79 3.44 -10.76
CA ALA A 84 4.13 3.95 -10.45
C ALA A 84 4.99 4.18 -11.70
N GLN A 85 4.66 3.52 -12.82
CA GLN A 85 5.36 3.66 -14.10
C GLN A 85 4.83 4.78 -15.00
N ARG A 86 3.75 5.45 -14.60
CA ARG A 86 3.19 6.62 -15.29
C ARG A 86 3.81 7.92 -14.82
#